data_AF-A0A3P7MUS5-F1
#
_entry.id   AF-A0A3P7MUS5-F1
#
_cell.length_a   1.000
_cell.length_b   1.000
_cell.length_c   1.000
_cell.angle_alpha   90.00
_cell.angle_beta   90.00
_cell.angle_gamma   90.00
#
_symmetry.space_group_name_H-M   'P 1'
#
loop_
_entity.id
_entity.type
_entity.pdbx_description
1 polymer ?
#
loop_
_entity_poly.entity_id
_entity_poly.type
_entity_poly.pdbx_seq_one_letter_code
_entity_poly.pdbx_strand_id
1 'polypeptide(L)'
;MESKILELLGIEHPRPLVSGIKDDIASRFMADLYRNMEHDMELSPSYKYLASGQLLSADEKEAIELGEADTIVSFLPREQKTEADHGTSVRFDLDDVPIRSRLLHAELRIFFNGSMKPLRVYATIPYTRARDRLTTVESRISSSGHFVVNITEALRRWIHDRSISTIVTLYAVSTRGEHRLFDSFGEWRSFGIASFVDTVSYPHQRTKRDASGDGGAFEDYGYGFSARPDPLRHSASNKGCRRRTLYVDFKDLGWQDWVIAPDGYHAYYCDGFCSFPLNNHMNATNHAIVQTLVHLIDPTRTSEAKCAPSSLRSMKILFIDNAQNVVLKRYKDMQVRDCGCQ
;
A
#
# COMPACT_ATOMS: atom_id res chain seq x y z
N MET A 1 11.77 3.89 -18.74
CA MET A 1 10.37 3.68 -18.29
C MET A 1 10.37 2.77 -17.06
N GLU A 2 11.05 1.63 -17.14
CA GLU A 2 11.32 0.72 -16.00
C GLU A 2 11.89 1.42 -14.76
N SER A 3 12.89 2.30 -14.91
CA SER A 3 13.49 3.06 -13.80
C SER A 3 12.49 3.94 -13.04
N LYS A 4 11.50 4.50 -13.72
CA LYS A 4 10.51 5.42 -13.12
C LYS A 4 9.40 4.68 -12.40
N ILE A 5 9.06 3.46 -12.85
CA ILE A 5 8.12 2.58 -12.14
C ILE A 5 8.79 2.04 -10.87
N LEU A 6 10.05 1.62 -10.94
CA LEU A 6 10.82 1.19 -9.77
C LEU A 6 10.98 2.30 -8.71
N GLU A 7 11.24 3.53 -9.16
CA GLU A 7 11.31 4.73 -8.31
C GLU A 7 9.94 5.08 -7.70
N LEU A 8 8.85 4.98 -8.48
CA LEU A 8 7.47 5.17 -7.98
C LEU A 8 7.05 4.11 -6.97
N LEU A 9 7.56 2.88 -7.08
CA LEU A 9 7.28 1.83 -6.11
C LEU A 9 8.22 1.87 -4.89
N GLY A 10 9.24 2.73 -4.90
CA GLY A 10 10.22 2.82 -3.82
C GLY A 10 10.94 1.49 -3.57
N ILE A 11 11.09 0.67 -4.61
CA ILE A 11 11.86 -0.57 -4.54
C ILE A 11 13.30 -0.18 -4.87
N GLU A 12 14.08 0.09 -3.83
CA GLU A 12 15.50 0.35 -3.99
C GLU A 12 16.20 -0.90 -4.55
N HIS A 13 17.15 -0.69 -5.46
CA HIS A 13 17.99 -1.77 -5.97
C HIS A 13 18.85 -2.28 -4.80
N PRO A 14 18.86 -3.58 -4.47
CA PRO A 14 18.82 -4.70 -5.41
C PRO A 14 17.57 -5.59 -5.30
N ARG A 15 17.32 -6.37 -6.35
CA ARG A 15 16.32 -7.45 -6.39
C ARG A 15 16.56 -8.39 -5.19
N PRO A 16 15.53 -8.74 -4.41
CA PRO A 16 15.67 -9.72 -3.34
C PRO A 16 16.21 -11.03 -3.89
N LEU A 17 17.26 -11.58 -3.29
CA LEU A 17 17.64 -12.96 -3.52
C LEU A 17 16.59 -13.84 -2.82
N VAL A 18 15.59 -14.29 -3.57
CA VAL A 18 14.57 -15.21 -3.03
C VAL A 18 15.19 -16.60 -2.92
N SER A 19 15.69 -16.91 -1.72
CA SER A 19 16.22 -18.22 -1.37
C SER A 19 15.24 -18.89 -0.39
N GLY A 20 14.41 -19.82 -0.88
CA GLY A 20 13.59 -20.78 -0.12
C GLY A 20 12.91 -20.22 1.15
N ILE A 21 11.61 -20.01 1.20
CA ILE A 21 10.52 -21.00 1.08
C ILE A 21 9.27 -20.20 0.71
N LYS A 22 8.70 -20.47 -0.47
CA LYS A 22 7.46 -19.83 -0.98
C LYS A 22 6.20 -20.21 -0.19
N ASP A 23 6.31 -20.97 0.90
CA ASP A 23 5.19 -21.65 1.53
C ASP A 23 5.30 -21.69 3.07
N ASP A 24 5.44 -20.51 3.67
CA ASP A 24 5.35 -20.32 5.12
C ASP A 24 3.96 -19.80 5.53
N ILE A 25 3.57 -20.02 6.80
CA ILE A 25 2.27 -19.61 7.35
C ILE A 25 2.05 -18.10 7.18
N ALA A 26 3.10 -17.29 7.31
CA ALA A 26 3.05 -15.86 7.04
C ALA A 26 2.66 -15.55 5.58
N SER A 27 3.22 -16.27 4.60
CA SER A 27 2.92 -16.08 3.17
C SER A 27 1.46 -16.39 2.86
N ARG A 28 0.94 -17.51 3.38
CA ARG A 28 -0.47 -17.90 3.19
C ARG A 28 -1.42 -16.89 3.81
N PHE A 29 -1.13 -16.47 5.05
CA PHE A 29 -1.92 -15.45 5.73
C PHE A 29 -1.96 -14.14 4.95
N MET A 30 -0.81 -13.66 4.47
CA MET A 30 -0.74 -12.40 3.71
C MET A 30 -1.41 -12.52 2.33
N ALA A 31 -1.38 -13.69 1.70
CA ALA A 31 -2.12 -13.95 0.47
C ALA A 31 -3.65 -13.99 0.69
N ASP A 32 -4.12 -14.58 1.79
CA ASP A 32 -5.53 -14.51 2.20
C ASP A 32 -5.95 -13.07 2.48
N LEU A 33 -5.11 -12.30 3.19
CA LEU A 33 -5.34 -10.88 3.45
C LEU A 33 -5.45 -10.08 2.14
N TYR A 34 -4.54 -10.29 1.19
CA TYR A 34 -4.59 -9.67 -0.13
C TYR A 34 -5.93 -9.95 -0.84
N ARG A 35 -6.34 -11.22 -0.92
CA ARG A 35 -7.59 -11.63 -1.59
C ARG A 35 -8.84 -11.02 -0.96
N ASN A 36 -8.91 -11.00 0.37
CA ASN A 36 -10.04 -10.43 1.10
C ASN A 36 -10.12 -8.92 0.89
N MET A 37 -8.97 -8.24 0.86
CA MET A 37 -8.87 -6.80 0.67
C MET A 37 -9.10 -6.31 -0.77
N GLU A 38 -8.94 -7.18 -1.77
CA GLU A 38 -9.15 -6.86 -3.20
C GLU A 38 -10.64 -6.67 -3.51
N HIS A 39 -11.51 -7.43 -2.85
CA HIS A 39 -12.97 -7.35 -3.00
C HIS A 39 -13.58 -6.10 -2.34
N ASP A 40 -12.87 -5.47 -1.39
CA ASP A 40 -13.35 -4.31 -0.64
C ASP A 40 -12.92 -2.95 -1.23
N MET A 41 -12.19 -2.94 -2.35
CA MET A 41 -11.68 -1.69 -2.97
C MET A 41 -12.76 -0.72 -3.48
N GLU A 42 -14.03 -1.12 -3.53
CA GLU A 42 -15.15 -0.22 -3.92
C GLU A 42 -16.08 0.18 -2.77
N LEU A 43 -15.96 -0.46 -1.60
CA LEU A 43 -16.77 -0.16 -0.42
C LEU A 43 -15.84 -0.16 0.80
N SER A 44 -15.25 0.99 1.11
CA SER A 44 -14.52 1.10 2.38
C SER A 44 -15.49 0.77 3.53
N PRO A 45 -15.06 0.00 4.55
CA PRO A 45 -15.86 -0.22 5.75
C PRO A 45 -16.25 1.10 6.44
N SER A 46 -15.47 2.17 6.24
CA SER A 46 -15.78 3.55 6.62
C SER A 46 -17.05 4.12 5.95
N TYR A 47 -17.44 3.65 4.75
CA TYR A 47 -18.70 4.03 4.10
C TYR A 47 -19.93 3.34 4.72
N LYS A 48 -19.78 2.10 5.23
CA LYS A 48 -20.83 1.40 6.00
C LYS A 48 -21.09 2.08 7.36
N TYR A 49 -20.04 2.57 8.03
CA TYR A 49 -20.14 3.27 9.31
C TYR A 49 -20.90 4.61 9.22
N LEU A 50 -20.62 5.42 8.19
CA LEU A 50 -21.34 6.68 7.94
C LEU A 50 -22.84 6.46 7.64
N ALA A 51 -23.23 5.25 7.24
CA ALA A 51 -24.61 4.89 6.95
C ALA A 51 -25.36 4.25 8.13
N SER A 52 -24.68 3.66 9.13
CA SER A 52 -25.34 2.83 10.17
C SER A 52 -25.19 3.32 11.62
N GLY A 53 -24.21 4.17 11.95
CA GLY A 53 -24.09 4.77 13.30
C GLY A 53 -23.90 3.78 14.46
N GLN A 54 -23.50 2.53 14.19
CA GLN A 54 -23.39 1.46 15.19
C GLN A 54 -21.97 1.34 15.77
N LEU A 55 -21.85 0.94 17.05
CA LEU A 55 -20.58 0.68 17.74
C LEU A 55 -19.91 -0.59 17.17
N LEU A 56 -18.66 -0.47 16.73
CA LEU A 56 -17.88 -1.56 16.14
C LEU A 56 -17.34 -2.52 17.20
N SER A 57 -17.42 -3.83 16.92
CA SER A 57 -16.70 -4.88 17.65
C SER A 57 -15.17 -4.71 17.50
N ALA A 58 -14.40 -5.36 18.38
CA ALA A 58 -12.93 -5.30 18.33
C ALA A 58 -12.36 -5.79 16.99
N ASP A 59 -12.98 -6.81 16.39
CA ASP A 59 -12.55 -7.39 15.12
C ASP A 59 -12.89 -6.47 13.92
N GLU A 60 -13.97 -5.70 13.99
CA GLU A 60 -14.34 -4.71 12.96
C GLU A 60 -13.42 -3.48 12.98
N LYS A 61 -12.98 -3.04 14.16
CA LYS A 61 -11.99 -1.97 14.27
C LYS A 61 -10.64 -2.37 13.68
N GLU A 62 -10.21 -3.60 13.96
CA GLU A 62 -8.99 -4.18 13.38
C GLU A 62 -9.08 -4.27 11.85
N ALA A 63 -10.23 -4.67 11.30
CA ALA A 63 -10.45 -4.72 9.85
C ALA A 63 -10.38 -3.33 9.19
N ILE A 64 -10.87 -2.28 9.86
CA ILE A 64 -10.76 -0.89 9.38
C ILE A 64 -9.30 -0.43 9.39
N GLU A 65 -8.59 -0.64 10.49
CA GLU A 65 -7.18 -0.22 10.64
C GLU A 65 -6.27 -0.94 9.64
N LEU A 66 -6.52 -2.23 9.37
CA LEU A 66 -5.84 -2.97 8.30
C LEU A 66 -6.23 -2.46 6.92
N GLY A 67 -7.51 -2.10 6.70
CA GLY A 67 -8.02 -1.53 5.46
C GLY A 67 -7.40 -0.18 5.09
N GLU A 68 -7.09 0.64 6.09
CA GLU A 68 -6.47 1.97 5.95
C GLU A 68 -4.94 1.92 5.85
N ALA A 69 -4.31 0.77 6.12
CA ALA A 69 -2.87 0.63 6.05
C ALA A 69 -2.34 0.79 4.61
N ASP A 70 -1.31 1.63 4.46
CA ASP A 70 -0.58 1.77 3.21
C ASP A 70 0.46 0.65 3.06
N THR A 71 1.03 0.15 4.16
CA THR A 71 1.98 -0.98 4.14
C THR A 71 1.70 -1.93 5.30
N ILE A 72 1.67 -3.24 5.03
CA ILE A 72 1.56 -4.30 6.03
C ILE A 72 2.74 -5.25 5.82
N VAL A 73 3.52 -5.47 6.88
CA VAL A 73 4.72 -6.29 6.86
C VAL A 73 4.52 -7.48 7.78
N SER A 74 4.80 -8.69 7.28
CA SER A 74 4.97 -9.87 8.13
C SER A 74 6.44 -10.03 8.49
N PHE A 75 6.76 -10.33 9.74
CA PHE A 75 8.13 -10.52 10.18
C PHE A 75 8.28 -11.81 10.97
N LEU A 76 9.33 -12.57 10.66
CA LEU A 76 9.65 -13.84 11.30
C LEU A 76 10.63 -13.63 12.46
N PRO A 77 10.52 -14.41 13.54
CA PRO A 77 11.53 -14.40 14.59
C PRO A 77 12.85 -14.94 14.04
N ARG A 78 13.95 -14.20 14.21
CA ARG A 78 15.29 -14.61 13.75
C ARG A 78 15.93 -15.67 14.66
N GLU A 79 15.67 -15.56 15.95
CA GLU A 79 16.15 -16.49 16.95
C GLU A 79 15.01 -16.91 17.85
N GLN A 80 14.99 -18.20 18.16
CA GLN A 80 14.07 -18.83 19.10
C GLN A 80 14.89 -19.60 20.12
N LYS A 81 14.77 -19.21 21.40
CA LYS A 81 15.45 -19.88 22.50
C LYS A 81 14.43 -20.30 23.54
N THR A 82 14.34 -21.60 23.79
CA THR A 82 13.51 -22.15 24.87
C THR A 82 14.40 -22.38 26.08
N GLU A 83 14.07 -21.77 27.22
CA GLU A 83 14.72 -22.03 28.51
C GLU A 83 13.68 -22.60 29.47
N ALA A 84 14.02 -23.71 30.13
CA ALA A 84 13.09 -24.49 30.94
C ALA A 84 12.39 -23.67 32.04
N ASP A 85 13.10 -22.71 32.65
CA ASP A 85 12.59 -21.87 33.75
C ASP A 85 12.14 -20.46 33.30
N HIS A 86 12.50 -20.05 32.08
CA HIS A 86 12.29 -18.67 31.60
C HIS A 86 11.34 -18.58 30.40
N GLY A 87 10.75 -19.71 29.96
CA GLY A 87 9.80 -19.74 28.85
C GLY A 87 10.49 -19.68 27.48
N THR A 88 9.69 -19.42 26.45
CA THR A 88 10.15 -19.40 25.07
C THR A 88 10.39 -17.97 24.62
N SER A 89 11.65 -17.60 24.42
CA SER A 89 12.02 -16.27 23.94
C SER A 89 12.17 -16.24 22.42
N VAL A 90 11.50 -15.28 21.77
CA VAL A 90 11.61 -15.00 20.34
C VAL A 90 12.20 -13.60 20.14
N ARG A 91 13.21 -13.49 19.26
CA ARG A 91 13.86 -12.22 18.93
C ARG A 91 13.47 -11.79 17.52
N PHE A 92 13.12 -10.51 17.40
CA PHE A 92 12.79 -9.89 16.13
C PHE A 92 13.89 -8.94 15.67
N ASP A 93 14.11 -8.89 14.37
CA ASP A 93 14.87 -7.81 13.74
C ASP A 93 13.89 -6.72 13.26
N LEU A 94 14.28 -5.46 13.43
CA LEU A 94 13.47 -4.30 13.07
C LEU A 94 14.09 -3.50 11.92
N ASP A 95 15.18 -3.98 11.34
CA ASP A 95 15.84 -3.33 10.21
C ASP A 95 14.91 -3.17 9.00
N ASP A 96 13.87 -4.00 8.91
CA ASP A 96 12.91 -4.03 7.79
C ASP A 96 11.61 -3.25 8.08
N VAL A 97 11.49 -2.64 9.27
CA VAL A 97 10.33 -1.83 9.63
C VAL A 97 10.44 -0.43 9.01
N PRO A 98 9.46 0.02 8.21
CA PRO A 98 9.54 1.28 7.48
C PRO A 98 9.61 2.50 8.42
N ILE A 99 10.80 3.10 8.51
CA ILE A 99 11.15 4.18 9.47
C ILE A 99 10.35 5.48 9.26
N ARG A 100 9.91 5.76 8.01
CA ARG A 100 9.18 6.99 7.64
C ARG A 100 7.65 6.87 7.74
N SER A 101 7.16 5.75 8.25
CA SER A 101 5.74 5.44 8.34
C SER A 101 5.27 5.45 9.78
N ARG A 102 3.98 5.71 10.00
CA ARG A 102 3.37 5.68 11.34
C ARG A 102 2.77 4.30 11.58
N LEU A 103 3.19 3.65 12.66
CA LEU A 103 2.63 2.37 13.10
C LEU A 103 1.16 2.56 13.52
N LEU A 104 0.26 1.82 12.87
CA LEU A 104 -1.15 1.72 13.24
C LEU A 104 -1.35 0.62 14.27
N HIS A 105 -1.02 -0.62 13.88
CA HIS A 105 -1.24 -1.82 14.68
C HIS A 105 -0.11 -2.83 14.50
N ALA A 106 0.19 -3.60 15.53
CA ALA A 106 1.07 -4.75 15.44
C ALA A 106 0.69 -5.86 16.41
N GLU A 107 0.84 -7.09 15.94
CA GLU A 107 0.48 -8.28 16.69
C GLU A 107 1.39 -9.45 16.35
N LEU A 108 1.55 -10.32 17.35
CA LEU A 108 2.26 -11.58 17.22
C LEU A 108 1.24 -12.72 17.20
N ARG A 109 1.26 -13.51 16.12
CA ARG A 109 0.38 -14.65 15.94
C ARG A 109 1.13 -15.95 16.19
N ILE A 110 0.53 -16.84 16.97
CA ILE A 110 1.13 -18.10 17.42
C ILE A 110 0.21 -19.26 17.08
N PHE A 111 0.73 -20.21 16.32
CA PHE A 111 0.03 -21.38 15.80
C PHE A 111 0.59 -22.64 16.46
N PHE A 112 -0.30 -23.49 16.97
CA PHE A 112 0.04 -24.82 17.48
C PHE A 112 -0.56 -25.87 16.57
N ASN A 113 0.28 -26.79 16.09
CA ASN A 113 -0.11 -27.92 15.24
C ASN A 113 -0.35 -29.22 16.05
N GLY A 114 -0.12 -29.19 17.37
CA GLY A 114 -0.37 -30.35 18.23
C GLY A 114 -1.85 -30.56 18.56
N SER A 115 -2.19 -31.81 18.88
CA SER A 115 -3.54 -32.22 19.30
C SER A 115 -4.00 -31.57 20.61
N MET A 116 -3.05 -31.14 21.45
CA MET A 116 -3.32 -30.39 22.67
C MET A 116 -2.90 -28.94 22.48
N LYS A 117 -3.83 -28.01 22.68
CA LYS A 117 -3.55 -26.56 22.66
C LYS A 117 -3.50 -26.01 24.09
N PRO A 118 -2.69 -24.97 24.34
CA PRO A 118 -2.73 -24.29 25.63
C PRO A 118 -4.09 -23.63 25.85
N LEU A 119 -4.47 -23.42 27.11
CA LEU A 119 -5.67 -22.67 27.45
C LEU A 119 -5.45 -21.17 27.19
N ARG A 120 -4.26 -20.68 27.57
CA ARG A 120 -3.88 -19.26 27.45
C ARG A 120 -2.39 -19.14 27.18
N VAL A 121 -2.02 -18.07 26.47
CA VAL A 121 -0.64 -17.66 26.24
C VAL A 121 -0.45 -16.25 26.81
N TYR A 122 0.68 -16.03 27.47
CA TYR A 122 1.08 -14.71 27.95
C TYR A 122 2.45 -14.36 27.38
N ALA A 123 2.63 -13.11 27.01
CA ALA A 123 3.89 -12.56 26.55
C ALA A 123 4.42 -11.58 27.59
N THR A 124 5.67 -11.72 27.97
CA THR A 124 6.41 -10.70 28.73
C THR A 124 7.35 -9.98 27.79
N ILE A 125 7.30 -8.65 27.86
CA ILE A 125 8.02 -7.77 26.95
C ILE A 125 8.83 -6.76 27.77
N PRO A 126 10.14 -6.60 27.51
CA PRO A 126 10.95 -5.62 28.22
C PRO A 126 10.47 -4.19 27.92
N TYR A 127 10.27 -3.41 28.98
CA TYR A 127 9.89 -2.01 28.88
C TYR A 127 11.11 -1.08 28.73
N THR A 128 12.22 -1.45 29.37
CA THR A 128 13.45 -0.66 29.46
C THR A 128 14.63 -1.46 28.91
N ARG A 129 15.77 -0.79 28.73
CA ARG A 129 17.04 -1.43 28.35
C ARG A 129 17.53 -2.43 29.41
N ALA A 130 17.34 -2.12 30.68
CA ALA A 130 17.85 -2.90 31.81
C ALA A 130 17.05 -4.20 32.08
N ARG A 131 15.94 -4.44 31.36
CA ARG A 131 14.98 -5.54 31.61
C ARG A 131 14.42 -5.57 33.04
N ASP A 132 14.54 -4.46 33.78
CA ASP A 132 14.04 -4.32 35.15
C ASP A 132 12.50 -4.22 35.20
N ARG A 133 11.90 -3.71 34.13
CA ARG A 133 10.45 -3.55 33.99
C ARG A 133 9.94 -4.35 32.81
N LEU A 134 9.07 -5.31 33.08
CA LEU A 134 8.42 -6.16 32.09
C LEU A 134 6.93 -5.79 31.98
N THR A 135 6.40 -5.76 30.76
CA THR A 135 4.96 -5.67 30.51
C THR A 135 4.45 -7.05 30.12
N THR A 136 3.47 -7.56 30.88
CA THR A 136 2.80 -8.82 30.58
C THR A 136 1.54 -8.55 29.76
N VAL A 137 1.40 -9.22 28.62
CA VAL A 137 0.26 -9.12 27.72
C VAL A 137 -0.35 -10.51 27.55
N GLU A 138 -1.64 -10.63 27.84
CA GLU A 138 -2.41 -11.86 27.61
C GLU A 138 -2.83 -11.97 26.14
N SER A 139 -2.73 -13.17 25.57
CA SER A 139 -3.17 -13.45 24.22
C SER A 139 -4.69 -13.52 24.12
N ARG A 140 -5.27 -13.00 23.03
CA ARG A 140 -6.62 -13.36 22.59
C ARG A 140 -6.59 -14.59 21.69
N ILE A 141 -7.69 -15.32 21.59
CA ILE A 141 -7.85 -16.44 20.65
C ILE A 141 -8.59 -15.92 19.43
N SER A 142 -8.02 -16.07 18.25
CA SER A 142 -8.66 -15.69 16.99
C SER A 142 -9.74 -16.69 16.59
N SER A 143 -10.63 -16.31 15.67
CA SER A 143 -11.68 -17.17 15.10
C SER A 143 -11.13 -18.45 14.46
N SER A 144 -9.92 -18.41 13.88
CA SER A 144 -9.22 -19.59 13.35
C SER A 144 -8.47 -20.41 14.42
N GLY A 145 -8.60 -20.07 15.71
CA GLY A 145 -8.10 -20.87 16.83
C GLY A 145 -6.59 -20.79 17.06
N HIS A 146 -5.94 -19.71 16.61
CA HIS A 146 -4.56 -19.35 16.93
C HIS A 146 -4.52 -18.21 17.97
N PHE A 147 -3.41 -18.09 18.68
CA PHE A 147 -3.23 -17.08 19.72
C PHE A 147 -2.68 -15.79 19.11
N VAL A 148 -3.20 -14.65 19.55
CA VAL A 148 -2.82 -13.33 19.08
C VAL A 148 -2.44 -12.47 20.26
N VAL A 149 -1.21 -11.97 20.26
CA VAL A 149 -0.69 -11.07 21.28
C VAL A 149 -0.53 -9.68 20.68
N ASN A 150 -1.15 -8.67 21.29
CA ASN A 150 -0.97 -7.28 20.85
C ASN A 150 0.42 -6.80 21.25
N ILE A 151 1.24 -6.41 20.26
CA ILE A 151 2.59 -5.89 20.46
C ILE A 151 2.74 -4.47 19.90
N THR A 152 1.64 -3.77 19.61
CA THR A 152 1.64 -2.42 19.03
C THR A 152 2.48 -1.45 19.84
N GLU A 153 2.26 -1.40 21.16
CA GLU A 153 3.01 -0.48 22.03
C GLU A 153 4.47 -0.90 22.23
N ALA A 154 4.75 -2.20 22.18
CA ALA A 154 6.12 -2.71 22.21
C ALA A 154 6.89 -2.31 20.96
N LEU A 155 6.32 -2.58 19.79
CA LEU A 155 6.93 -2.28 18.51
C LEU A 155 7.12 -0.78 18.31
N ARG A 156 6.15 0.05 18.70
CA ARG A 156 6.27 1.52 18.70
C ARG A 156 7.50 1.99 19.47
N ARG A 157 7.74 1.42 20.66
CA ARG A 157 8.89 1.77 21.49
C ARG A 157 10.19 1.30 20.88
N TRP A 158 10.25 0.09 20.33
CA TRP A 158 11.46 -0.42 19.69
C TRP A 158 11.83 0.32 18.41
N ILE A 159 10.84 0.81 17.64
CA ILE A 159 11.07 1.67 16.48
C ILE A 159 11.71 2.99 16.93
N HIS A 160 11.24 3.57 18.04
CA HIS A 160 11.72 4.85 18.56
C HIS A 160 13.08 4.75 19.27
N ASP A 161 13.31 3.67 20.03
CA ASP A 161 14.58 3.41 20.72
C ASP A 161 15.13 2.01 20.34
N ARG A 162 16.06 2.01 19.39
CA ARG A 162 16.73 0.80 18.87
C ARG A 162 17.64 0.09 19.86
N SER A 163 17.91 0.69 21.02
CA SER A 163 18.73 0.06 22.06
C SER A 163 17.93 -0.88 22.98
N ILE A 164 16.60 -0.87 22.89
CA ILE A 164 15.75 -1.78 23.66
C ILE A 164 15.82 -3.17 23.02
N SER A 165 15.95 -4.20 23.86
CA SER A 165 15.94 -5.61 23.43
C SER A 165 14.60 -5.96 22.76
N THR A 166 14.64 -6.33 21.49
CA THR A 166 13.49 -6.76 20.66
C THR A 166 13.11 -8.23 20.91
N ILE A 167 13.09 -8.63 22.18
CA ILE A 167 12.79 -10.00 22.61
C ILE A 167 11.41 -10.03 23.25
N VAL A 168 10.61 -11.02 22.86
CA VAL A 168 9.34 -11.35 23.49
C VAL A 168 9.46 -12.73 24.10
N THR A 169 9.16 -12.84 25.39
CA THR A 169 9.22 -14.13 26.09
C THR A 169 7.81 -14.63 26.34
N LEU A 170 7.51 -15.83 25.83
CA LEU A 170 6.19 -16.43 25.78
C LEU A 170 6.05 -17.56 26.81
N TYR A 171 4.87 -17.61 27.44
CA TYR A 171 4.49 -18.60 28.43
C TYR A 171 3.14 -19.20 28.08
N ALA A 172 3.00 -20.52 28.18
CA ALA A 172 1.76 -21.23 27.91
C ALA A 172 1.21 -21.83 29.21
N VAL A 173 -0.11 -21.74 29.39
CA VAL A 173 -0.82 -22.30 30.53
C VAL A 173 -1.72 -23.43 30.04
N SER A 174 -1.56 -24.61 30.64
CA SER A 174 -2.37 -25.80 30.40
C SER A 174 -3.81 -25.61 30.87
N THR A 175 -4.73 -26.48 30.43
CA THR A 175 -6.11 -26.55 30.94
C THR A 175 -6.18 -26.81 32.45
N ARG A 176 -5.11 -27.39 33.02
CA ARG A 176 -4.95 -27.62 34.47
C ARG A 176 -4.40 -26.42 35.23
N GLY A 177 -4.14 -25.29 34.56
CA GLY A 177 -3.54 -24.09 35.17
C GLY A 177 -2.02 -24.15 35.34
N GLU A 178 -1.36 -25.23 34.90
CA GLU A 178 0.09 -25.39 34.97
C GLU A 178 0.79 -24.61 33.86
N HIS A 179 1.89 -23.92 34.21
CA HIS A 179 2.82 -23.37 33.22
C HIS A 179 3.57 -24.51 32.53
N ARG A 180 3.56 -24.52 31.20
CA ARG A 180 4.28 -25.50 30.39
C ARG A 180 5.01 -24.83 29.24
N LEU A 181 6.10 -25.45 28.80
CA LEU A 181 6.83 -25.03 27.61
C LEU A 181 5.97 -25.23 26.36
N PHE A 182 6.18 -24.38 25.36
CA PHE A 182 5.44 -24.45 24.10
C PHE A 182 5.61 -25.80 23.41
N ASP A 183 6.81 -26.37 23.48
CA ASP A 183 7.16 -27.65 22.86
C ASP A 183 6.35 -28.84 23.44
N SER A 184 5.78 -28.69 24.64
CA SER A 184 4.88 -29.69 25.23
C SER A 184 3.50 -29.75 24.56
N PHE A 185 3.14 -28.71 23.79
CA PHE A 185 1.91 -28.62 23.01
C PHE A 185 2.14 -29.01 21.53
N GLY A 186 3.29 -29.62 21.22
CA GLY A 186 3.67 -30.05 19.87
C GLY A 186 4.41 -28.98 19.07
N GLU A 187 4.51 -29.19 17.76
CA GLU A 187 5.11 -28.20 16.86
C GLU A 187 4.28 -26.92 16.87
N TRP A 188 4.99 -25.80 17.01
CA TRP A 188 4.40 -24.48 17.00
C TRP A 188 5.20 -23.56 16.10
N ARG A 189 4.53 -22.54 15.56
CA ARG A 189 5.14 -21.50 14.74
C ARG A 189 4.58 -20.14 15.12
N SER A 190 5.35 -19.10 14.91
CA SER A 190 4.91 -17.73 15.16
C SER A 190 5.44 -16.77 14.12
N PHE A 191 4.63 -15.77 13.80
CA PHE A 191 5.06 -14.64 12.99
C PHE A 191 4.35 -13.37 13.48
N GLY A 192 5.04 -12.25 13.34
CA GLY A 192 4.48 -10.93 13.64
C GLY A 192 3.90 -10.29 12.39
N ILE A 193 2.92 -9.41 12.60
CA ILE A 193 2.35 -8.54 11.58
C ILE A 193 2.39 -7.12 12.12
N ALA A 194 2.78 -6.17 11.29
CA ALA A 194 2.68 -4.75 11.58
C ALA A 194 2.08 -4.00 10.40
N SER A 195 1.15 -3.09 10.70
CA SER A 195 0.49 -2.22 9.74
C SER A 195 0.92 -0.77 9.93
N PHE A 196 1.14 -0.10 8.80
CA PHE A 196 1.70 1.24 8.73
C PHE A 196 0.90 2.11 7.77
N VAL A 197 0.86 3.40 8.06
CA VAL A 197 0.38 4.43 7.15
C VAL A 197 1.51 5.38 6.78
N ASP A 198 1.62 5.71 5.49
CA ASP A 198 2.67 6.60 5.01
C ASP A 198 2.31 8.04 5.41
N THR A 199 3.24 8.70 6.12
CA THR A 199 3.05 10.08 6.58
C THR A 199 3.26 11.10 5.46
N VAL A 200 3.96 10.71 4.40
CA VAL A 200 4.21 11.53 3.21
C VAL A 200 3.24 11.08 2.11
N SER A 201 2.05 11.69 2.10
CA SER A 201 1.31 11.77 0.83
C SER A 201 2.12 12.73 -0.05
N TYR A 202 2.77 12.25 -1.11
CA TYR A 202 3.37 13.15 -2.10
C TYR A 202 2.28 14.14 -2.53
N PRO A 203 2.33 15.41 -2.10
CA PRO A 203 1.43 16.37 -2.67
C PRO A 203 1.98 16.56 -4.08
N HIS A 204 1.21 16.13 -5.08
CA HIS A 204 1.42 16.65 -6.43
C HIS A 204 1.13 18.15 -6.36
N GLN A 205 2.12 18.92 -5.91
CA GLN A 205 2.07 20.36 -5.88
C GLN A 205 2.11 20.75 -7.35
N ARG A 206 0.93 21.03 -7.91
CA ARG A 206 0.80 21.57 -9.26
C ARG A 206 1.60 22.86 -9.30
N THR A 207 2.83 22.78 -9.82
CA THR A 207 3.69 23.95 -9.95
C THR A 207 3.07 24.81 -11.04
N LYS A 208 2.41 25.89 -10.63
CA LYS A 208 1.93 26.91 -11.56
C LYS A 208 3.18 27.44 -12.27
N ARG A 209 3.34 27.12 -13.54
CA ARG A 209 4.35 27.79 -14.37
C ARG A 209 3.79 29.16 -14.64
N ASP A 210 4.38 30.18 -14.03
CA ASP A 210 4.06 31.56 -14.36
C ASP A 210 4.51 31.81 -15.80
N ALA A 211 3.56 32.19 -16.65
CA ALA A 211 3.88 32.72 -17.96
C ALA A 211 4.46 34.12 -17.76
N SER A 212 5.70 34.33 -18.17
CA SER A 212 6.33 35.64 -18.28
C SER A 212 5.44 36.52 -19.15
N GLY A 213 4.81 37.54 -18.57
CA GLY A 213 3.98 38.48 -19.30
C GLY A 213 4.85 39.36 -20.19
N ASP A 214 4.86 39.07 -21.49
CA ASP A 214 5.27 40.05 -22.49
C ASP A 214 4.01 40.80 -22.95
N GLY A 215 3.96 42.08 -22.62
CA GLY A 215 2.85 42.97 -22.88
C GLY A 215 2.82 43.42 -24.34
N GLY A 216 2.30 42.59 -25.22
CA GLY A 216 1.96 42.97 -26.59
C GLY A 216 0.51 43.46 -26.69
N ALA A 217 0.32 44.70 -27.12
CA ALA A 217 -0.99 45.32 -27.34
C ALA A 217 -1.83 44.51 -28.34
N PHE A 218 -3.09 44.25 -27.98
CA PHE A 218 -4.08 43.59 -28.82
C PHE A 218 -4.64 44.61 -29.81
N GLU A 219 -4.17 44.58 -31.07
CA GLU A 219 -4.80 45.31 -32.17
C GLU A 219 -5.99 44.52 -32.74
N ASP A 220 -7.12 45.22 -32.83
CA ASP A 220 -8.40 44.76 -33.37
C ASP A 220 -8.33 44.72 -34.91
N TYR A 221 -8.26 43.52 -35.49
CA TYR A 221 -8.39 43.33 -36.94
C TYR A 221 -9.70 42.60 -37.26
N GLY A 222 -10.55 43.30 -38.01
CA GLY A 222 -11.85 42.85 -38.49
C GLY A 222 -11.80 41.57 -39.33
N TYR A 223 -12.78 40.70 -39.08
CA TYR A 223 -12.96 39.40 -39.73
C TYR A 223 -13.33 39.55 -41.23
N GLY A 224 -12.44 39.09 -42.11
CA GLY A 224 -12.76 38.70 -43.49
C GLY A 224 -12.80 37.17 -43.61
N PHE A 225 -13.98 36.61 -43.90
CA PHE A 225 -14.15 35.19 -44.22
C PHE A 225 -13.44 34.86 -45.55
N SER A 226 -12.20 34.39 -45.47
CA SER A 226 -11.48 33.76 -46.59
C SER A 226 -11.45 32.25 -46.37
N ALA A 227 -11.74 31.50 -47.43
CA ALA A 227 -11.79 30.05 -47.51
C ALA A 227 -10.44 29.37 -47.19
N ARG A 228 -10.08 29.34 -45.89
CA ARG A 228 -9.07 28.40 -45.38
C ARG A 228 -9.71 27.00 -45.35
N PRO A 229 -8.97 25.94 -45.70
CA PRO A 229 -9.47 24.58 -45.49
C PRO A 229 -9.87 24.43 -44.02
N ASP A 230 -11.10 24.00 -43.80
CA ASP A 230 -11.69 23.83 -42.47
C ASP A 230 -10.72 23.05 -41.55
N PRO A 231 -10.17 23.68 -40.50
CA PRO A 231 -9.31 22.99 -39.54
C PRO A 231 -10.04 21.83 -38.87
N LEU A 232 -11.38 21.86 -38.85
CA LEU A 232 -12.25 20.84 -38.28
C LEU A 232 -12.32 19.55 -39.12
N ARG A 233 -11.79 19.56 -40.36
CA ARG A 233 -11.79 18.38 -41.25
C ARG A 233 -10.53 17.53 -41.17
N HIS A 234 -9.51 17.93 -40.42
CA HIS A 234 -8.40 17.03 -40.13
C HIS A 234 -8.81 16.07 -39.01
N SER A 235 -9.44 14.98 -39.47
CA SER A 235 -9.31 13.63 -38.90
C SER A 235 -10.54 13.12 -38.14
N ALA A 236 -11.52 12.65 -38.91
CA ALA A 236 -12.37 11.51 -38.50
C ALA A 236 -11.55 10.22 -38.19
N SER A 237 -10.23 10.28 -38.34
CA SER A 237 -9.25 9.25 -37.95
C SER A 237 -8.55 9.56 -36.61
N ASN A 238 -8.65 10.78 -36.04
CA ASN A 238 -7.97 11.15 -34.80
C ASN A 238 -8.95 10.99 -33.66
N LYS A 239 -8.73 9.89 -32.94
CA LYS A 239 -9.47 9.54 -31.74
C LYS A 239 -9.16 10.62 -30.68
N GLY A 240 -10.17 11.43 -30.33
CA GLY A 240 -10.05 12.46 -29.29
C GLY A 240 -9.61 11.91 -27.93
N CYS A 241 -9.21 12.80 -27.01
CA CYS A 241 -8.65 12.42 -25.71
C CYS A 241 -9.48 11.37 -24.98
N ARG A 242 -8.88 10.20 -24.72
CA ARG A 242 -9.55 9.10 -24.02
C ARG A 242 -8.55 8.14 -23.37
N ARG A 243 -9.09 7.34 -22.46
CA ARG A 243 -8.38 6.24 -21.83
C ARG A 243 -8.13 5.11 -22.83
N ARG A 244 -6.90 4.60 -22.85
CA ARG A 244 -6.42 3.48 -23.64
C ARG A 244 -6.01 2.33 -22.73
N THR A 245 -6.16 1.12 -23.24
CA THR A 245 -5.77 -0.10 -22.55
C THR A 245 -4.26 -0.26 -22.58
N LEU A 246 -3.67 -0.45 -21.40
CA LEU A 246 -2.30 -0.88 -21.20
C LEU A 246 -2.33 -1.88 -20.06
N TYR A 247 -1.82 -3.08 -20.33
CA TYR A 247 -1.59 -4.10 -19.33
C TYR A 247 -0.09 -4.15 -19.06
N VAL A 248 0.28 -4.12 -17.78
CA VAL A 248 1.66 -4.26 -17.33
C VAL A 248 1.77 -5.65 -16.72
N ASP A 249 2.49 -6.53 -17.41
CA ASP A 249 2.84 -7.85 -16.91
C ASP A 249 4.12 -7.72 -16.08
N PHE A 250 4.10 -8.23 -14.84
CA PHE A 250 5.28 -8.19 -13.97
C PHE A 250 6.38 -9.14 -14.44
N LYS A 251 6.04 -10.11 -15.29
CA LYS A 251 7.02 -10.96 -15.96
C LYS A 251 7.91 -10.16 -16.92
N ASP A 252 7.32 -9.23 -17.66
CA ASP A 252 8.06 -8.38 -18.61
C ASP A 252 9.02 -7.41 -17.90
N LEU A 253 8.75 -7.13 -16.62
CA LEU A 253 9.61 -6.33 -15.74
C LEU A 253 10.64 -7.18 -14.98
N GLY A 254 10.58 -8.52 -15.08
CA GLY A 254 11.43 -9.45 -14.33
C GLY A 254 11.13 -9.44 -12.83
N TRP A 255 9.86 -9.24 -12.45
CA TRP A 255 9.43 -9.15 -11.05
C TRP A 255 8.76 -10.42 -10.53
N GLN A 256 8.52 -11.42 -11.40
CA GLN A 256 7.85 -12.66 -11.03
C GLN A 256 8.57 -13.47 -9.93
N ASP A 257 9.86 -13.18 -9.70
CA ASP A 257 10.66 -13.92 -8.74
C ASP A 257 10.34 -13.51 -7.29
N TRP A 258 9.93 -12.26 -7.06
CA TRP A 258 9.74 -11.67 -5.73
C TRP A 258 8.33 -11.08 -5.51
N VAL A 259 7.58 -10.74 -6.56
CA VAL A 259 6.16 -10.41 -6.45
C VAL A 259 5.34 -11.69 -6.35
N ILE A 260 4.45 -11.76 -5.35
CA ILE A 260 3.55 -12.88 -5.13
C ILE A 260 2.20 -12.63 -5.83
N ALA A 261 1.67 -11.41 -5.75
CA ALA A 261 0.41 -11.03 -6.40
C ALA A 261 0.29 -9.51 -6.57
N PRO A 262 -0.46 -9.01 -7.59
CA PRO A 262 -0.97 -9.76 -8.75
C PRO A 262 0.16 -10.14 -9.73
N ASP A 263 -0.12 -10.95 -10.75
CA ASP A 263 0.87 -11.25 -11.83
C ASP A 263 1.07 -10.06 -12.79
N GLY A 264 0.12 -9.14 -12.80
CA GLY A 264 0.13 -7.94 -13.62
C GLY A 264 -1.15 -7.16 -13.43
N TYR A 265 -1.22 -5.97 -14.01
CA TYR A 265 -2.37 -5.09 -13.80
C TYR A 265 -2.65 -4.20 -15.01
N HIS A 266 -3.91 -3.74 -15.11
CA HIS A 266 -4.28 -2.78 -16.14
C HIS A 266 -3.93 -1.35 -15.68
N ALA A 267 -2.76 -0.86 -16.07
CA ALA A 267 -2.35 0.51 -15.79
C ALA A 267 -3.22 1.53 -16.55
N TYR A 268 -3.60 1.21 -17.78
CA TYR A 268 -4.19 2.15 -18.74
C TYR A 268 -3.30 3.40 -18.99
N TYR A 269 -3.62 4.19 -20.00
CA TYR A 269 -2.97 5.49 -20.23
C TYR A 269 -3.91 6.44 -20.98
N CYS A 270 -3.61 7.73 -20.94
CA CYS A 270 -4.37 8.74 -21.67
C CYS A 270 -3.67 9.08 -22.98
N ASP A 271 -4.42 9.01 -24.08
CA ASP A 271 -3.93 9.34 -25.40
C ASP A 271 -5.07 9.84 -26.31
N GLY A 272 -4.73 10.82 -27.15
CA GLY A 272 -5.62 11.49 -28.08
C GLY A 272 -5.44 13.00 -28.07
N PHE A 273 -6.15 13.66 -28.97
CA PHE A 273 -6.08 15.10 -29.19
C PHE A 273 -7.14 15.85 -28.38
N CYS A 274 -6.83 17.09 -28.02
CA CYS A 274 -7.70 18.00 -27.27
C CYS A 274 -7.99 19.21 -28.14
N SER A 275 -8.78 19.00 -29.19
CA SER A 275 -9.10 20.03 -30.18
C SER A 275 -10.56 20.45 -30.05
N PHE A 276 -10.86 21.71 -30.41
CA PHE A 276 -12.22 22.25 -30.32
C PHE A 276 -13.12 21.66 -31.41
N PRO A 277 -14.42 21.42 -31.14
CA PRO A 277 -15.09 21.56 -29.84
C PRO A 277 -14.70 20.45 -28.86
N LEU A 278 -14.34 20.84 -27.63
CA LEU A 278 -14.08 19.89 -26.55
C LEU A 278 -15.43 19.31 -26.10
N ASN A 279 -15.65 18.04 -26.42
CA ASN A 279 -16.88 17.35 -26.04
C ASN A 279 -16.96 17.16 -24.52
N ASN A 280 -18.17 17.13 -23.94
CA ASN A 280 -18.38 16.90 -22.50
C ASN A 280 -17.71 15.62 -21.97
N HIS A 281 -17.51 14.62 -22.82
CA HIS A 281 -16.83 13.37 -22.47
C HIS A 281 -15.30 13.50 -22.29
N MET A 282 -14.70 14.66 -22.59
CA MET A 282 -13.25 14.91 -22.50
C MET A 282 -12.83 15.57 -21.19
N ASN A 283 -13.75 15.70 -20.20
CA ASN A 283 -13.49 16.22 -18.85
C ASN A 283 -12.54 17.43 -18.85
N ALA A 284 -12.77 18.38 -19.77
CA ALA A 284 -11.85 19.47 -20.02
C ALA A 284 -11.94 20.52 -18.91
N THR A 285 -10.80 20.96 -18.39
CA THR A 285 -10.77 22.08 -17.44
C THR A 285 -11.07 23.40 -18.16
N ASN A 286 -11.56 24.41 -17.43
CA ASN A 286 -11.73 25.76 -18.00
C ASN A 286 -10.42 26.30 -18.59
N HIS A 287 -9.28 25.97 -17.96
CA HIS A 287 -7.95 26.28 -18.48
C HIS A 287 -7.70 25.63 -19.83
N ALA A 288 -7.97 24.33 -19.96
CA ALA A 288 -7.82 23.60 -21.22
C ALA A 288 -8.74 24.14 -22.33
N ILE A 289 -9.97 24.54 -22.00
CA ILE A 289 -10.91 25.16 -22.95
C ILE A 289 -10.35 26.48 -23.48
N VAL A 290 -9.94 27.39 -22.58
CA VAL A 290 -9.36 28.68 -22.96
C VAL A 290 -8.06 28.49 -23.74
N GLN A 291 -7.19 27.59 -23.27
CA GLN A 291 -5.92 27.26 -23.94
C GLN A 291 -6.14 26.75 -25.36
N THR A 292 -7.12 25.86 -25.56
CA THR A 292 -7.45 25.32 -26.89
C THR A 292 -8.01 26.41 -27.80
N LEU A 293 -8.87 27.28 -27.29
CA LEU A 293 -9.41 28.43 -28.04
C LEU A 293 -8.30 29.41 -28.44
N VAL A 294 -7.41 29.76 -27.51
CA VAL A 294 -6.26 30.64 -27.80
C VAL A 294 -5.32 29.98 -28.81
N HIS A 295 -5.05 28.68 -28.68
CA HIS A 295 -4.23 27.94 -29.64
C HIS A 295 -4.82 27.96 -31.06
N LEU A 296 -6.16 27.92 -31.19
CA LEU A 296 -6.82 27.99 -32.49
C LEU A 296 -6.72 29.35 -33.16
N ILE A 297 -6.72 30.43 -32.37
CA ILE A 297 -6.57 31.80 -32.86
C ILE A 297 -5.10 32.09 -33.17
N ASP A 298 -4.20 31.70 -32.27
CA ASP A 298 -2.76 31.93 -32.38
C ASP A 298 -1.96 30.75 -31.76
N PRO A 299 -1.52 29.79 -32.59
CA PRO A 299 -0.73 28.64 -32.15
C PRO A 299 0.63 29.00 -31.54
N THR A 300 1.14 30.21 -31.77
CA THR A 300 2.46 30.63 -31.27
C THR A 300 2.43 31.07 -29.81
N ARG A 301 1.26 31.50 -29.31
CA ARG A 301 1.09 32.00 -27.94
C ARG A 301 0.89 30.91 -26.90
N THR A 302 0.42 29.73 -27.31
CA THR A 302 0.20 28.61 -26.39
C THR A 302 0.24 27.28 -27.12
N SER A 303 0.63 26.21 -26.43
CA SER A 303 0.54 24.85 -26.98
C SER A 303 -0.90 24.33 -26.93
N GLU A 304 -1.23 23.34 -27.76
CA GLU A 304 -2.48 22.58 -27.61
C GLU A 304 -2.60 21.97 -26.21
N ALA A 305 -3.82 21.94 -25.66
CA ALA A 305 -4.11 21.23 -24.41
C ALA A 305 -3.69 19.75 -24.52
N LYS A 306 -3.25 19.15 -23.41
CA LYS A 306 -2.75 17.76 -23.42
C LYS A 306 -3.76 16.81 -22.80
N CYS A 307 -3.85 15.61 -23.37
CA CYS A 307 -4.63 14.53 -22.80
C CYS A 307 -3.86 13.90 -21.64
N ALA A 308 -4.39 14.03 -20.42
CA ALA A 308 -3.74 13.55 -19.21
C ALA A 308 -4.76 12.87 -18.26
N PRO A 309 -4.30 12.02 -17.32
CA PRO A 309 -5.18 11.44 -16.32
C PRO A 309 -5.89 12.52 -15.48
N SER A 310 -7.22 12.45 -15.41
CA SER A 310 -8.02 13.31 -14.52
C SER A 310 -8.36 12.60 -13.20
N SER A 311 -8.36 11.27 -13.19
CA SER A 311 -8.51 10.46 -11.98
C SER A 311 -7.66 9.20 -12.07
N LEU A 312 -7.00 8.86 -10.96
CA LEU A 312 -6.14 7.69 -10.81
C LEU A 312 -6.65 6.82 -9.64
N ARG A 313 -6.44 5.51 -9.72
CA ARG A 313 -6.81 4.53 -8.69
C ARG A 313 -5.54 3.90 -8.13
N SER A 314 -5.51 3.73 -6.80
CA SER A 314 -4.46 2.96 -6.12
C SER A 314 -4.58 1.46 -6.44
N MET A 315 -3.50 0.72 -6.26
CA MET A 315 -3.51 -0.75 -6.29
C MET A 315 -2.69 -1.30 -5.13
N LYS A 316 -2.87 -2.59 -4.82
CA LYS A 316 -2.06 -3.29 -3.82
C LYS A 316 -1.13 -4.28 -4.53
N ILE A 317 0.07 -4.45 -4.00
CA ILE A 317 1.03 -5.45 -4.46
C ILE A 317 1.53 -6.20 -3.22
N LEU A 318 1.52 -7.52 -3.32
CA LEU A 318 2.04 -8.46 -2.35
C LEU A 318 3.38 -9.00 -2.86
N PHE A 319 4.45 -8.85 -2.07
CA PHE A 319 5.79 -9.22 -2.50
C PHE A 319 6.69 -9.62 -1.33
N ILE A 320 7.84 -10.21 -1.64
CA ILE A 320 8.89 -10.57 -0.67
C ILE A 320 9.98 -9.52 -0.70
N ASP A 321 10.38 -8.99 0.46
CA ASP A 321 11.47 -8.02 0.57
C ASP A 321 12.86 -8.69 0.67
N ASN A 322 13.90 -7.87 0.78
CA ASN A 322 15.30 -8.33 0.89
C ASN A 322 15.57 -9.17 2.15
N ALA A 323 14.75 -9.05 3.18
CA ALA A 323 14.87 -9.78 4.43
C ALA A 323 13.95 -11.00 4.51
N GLN A 324 13.36 -11.42 3.37
CA GLN A 324 12.42 -12.53 3.26
C GLN A 324 11.10 -12.31 4.02
N ASN A 325 10.74 -11.06 4.30
CA ASN A 325 9.44 -10.71 4.85
C ASN A 325 8.42 -10.64 3.71
N VAL A 326 7.19 -11.08 3.99
CA VAL A 326 6.08 -10.88 3.06
C VAL A 326 5.42 -9.54 3.35
N VAL A 327 5.40 -8.67 2.34
CA VAL A 327 4.96 -7.28 2.42
C VAL A 327 3.77 -7.06 1.49
N LEU A 328 2.69 -6.51 2.04
CA LEU A 328 1.54 -6.02 1.29
C LEU A 328 1.57 -4.50 1.30
N LYS A 329 1.76 -3.88 0.13
CA LYS A 329 1.85 -2.42 0.00
C LYS A 329 0.82 -1.87 -0.97
N ARG A 330 0.20 -0.74 -0.59
CA ARG A 330 -0.71 0.04 -1.39
C ARG A 330 0.06 1.13 -2.14
N TYR A 331 0.06 1.05 -3.45
CA TYR A 331 0.64 2.05 -4.34
C TYR A 331 -0.46 2.98 -4.84
N LYS A 332 -0.30 4.28 -4.53
CA LYS A 332 -1.21 5.33 -4.97
C LYS A 332 -0.97 5.65 -6.45
N ASP A 333 -2.01 6.09 -7.15
CA ASP A 333 -1.92 6.63 -8.50
C ASP A 333 -1.36 5.71 -9.61
N MET A 334 -1.58 4.40 -9.48
CA MET A 334 -1.02 3.40 -10.41
C MET A 334 -1.91 3.09 -11.62
N GLN A 335 -3.22 3.27 -11.53
CA GLN A 335 -4.18 2.91 -12.59
C GLN A 335 -4.96 4.13 -13.05
N VAL A 336 -4.96 4.43 -14.36
CA VAL A 336 -5.79 5.50 -14.93
C VAL A 336 -7.25 5.09 -14.92
N ARG A 337 -8.07 5.85 -14.19
CA ARG A 337 -9.53 5.71 -14.18
C ARG A 337 -10.16 6.53 -15.29
N ASP A 338 -9.83 7.82 -15.33
CA ASP A 338 -10.41 8.79 -16.26
C ASP A 338 -9.31 9.65 -16.91
N CYS A 339 -9.57 10.08 -18.14
CA CYS A 339 -8.73 11.02 -18.88
C CYS A 339 -9.48 12.33 -19.10
N GLY A 340 -8.72 13.42 -19.20
CA GLY A 340 -9.27 14.70 -19.62
C GLY A 340 -8.22 15.62 -20.23
N CYS A 341 -8.72 16.71 -20.83
CA CYS A 341 -7.88 17.77 -21.36
C CYS A 341 -7.52 18.78 -20.27
N GLN A 342 -6.21 18.98 -20.04
CA GLN A 342 -5.68 19.84 -18.97
C GLN A 342 -4.78 20.96 -19.48
#